data_AF-A0A3B9C240-F1
#
_entry.id   AF-A0A3B9C240-F1
#
_cell.length_a   1.000
_cell.length_b   1.000
_cell.length_c   1.000
_cell.angle_alpha   90.00
_cell.angle_beta   90.00
_cell.angle_gamma   90.00
#
_symmetry.space_group_name_H-M   'P 1'
#
loop_
_entity.id
_entity.type
_entity.pdbx_description
1 polymer ?
#
loop_
_entity_poly.entity_id
_entity_poly.type
_entity_poly.pdbx_seq_one_letter_code
_entity_poly.pdbx_strand_id
1 'polypeptide(L)' 'MPAWYTINFRAGLTLAKYVHLQVGGENILDRNYRHFASGFSAPGRNFVLAVRFRS' A
#
# COMPACT_ATOMS: atom_id res chain seq x y z
N MET A 1 19.40 -3.57 -15.84
CA MET A 1 18.13 -3.84 -15.13
C MET A 1 17.39 -2.51 -15.02
N PRO A 2 16.16 -2.34 -15.51
CA PRO A 2 15.49 -1.05 -15.39
C PRO A 2 15.18 -0.82 -13.91
N ALA A 3 15.68 0.29 -13.37
CA ALA A 3 15.32 0.77 -12.05
C ALA A 3 13.83 1.15 -12.10
N TRP A 4 13.02 0.40 -11.38
CA TRP A 4 11.62 0.69 -11.16
C TRP A 4 11.49 1.31 -9.79
N TYR A 5 10.48 2.15 -9.66
CA TYR A 5 10.17 2.84 -8.43
C TYR A 5 8.66 2.74 -8.22
N THR A 6 8.26 2.32 -7.03
CA THR A 6 6.87 2.31 -6.59
C THR A 6 6.65 3.49 -5.65
N ILE A 7 5.59 4.25 -5.87
CA ILE A 7 5.12 5.24 -4.89
C ILE A 7 4.08 4.55 -4.02
N ASN A 8 4.36 4.53 -2.72
CA ASN A 8 3.47 4.03 -1.69
C ASN A 8 3.09 5.19 -0.78
N PHE A 9 1.82 5.27 -0.41
CA PHE A 9 1.27 6.25 0.49
C PHE A 9 0.59 5.55 1.65
N ARG A 10 0.74 6.11 2.85
CA ARG A 10 0.00 5.67 4.03
C ARG A 10 -0.37 6.89 4.86
N ALA A 11 -1.66 7.05 5.12
CA ALA A 11 -2.19 8.03 6.05
C ALA A 11 -2.92 7.34 7.20
N GLY A 12 -2.75 7.89 8.40
CA GLY A 12 -3.48 7.49 9.58
C GLY A 12 -4.10 8.73 10.22
N LEU A 13 -5.37 8.64 10.60
CA LEU A 13 -6.08 9.69 11.31
C LEU A 13 -6.75 9.11 12.55
N THR A 14 -6.51 9.72 13.70
CA THR A 14 -7.20 9.40 14.95
C THR A 14 -8.48 10.21 15.01
N LEU A 15 -9.62 9.57 14.75
CA LEU A 15 -10.94 10.23 14.76
C LEU A 15 -11.47 10.41 16.18
N ALA A 16 -11.15 9.47 17.08
CA ALA A 16 -11.54 9.53 18.48
C ALA A 16 -10.44 8.89 19.35
N LYS A 17 -10.50 9.10 20.68
CA LYS A 17 -9.54 8.52 21.64
C LYS A 17 -9.36 7.00 21.49
N TYR A 18 -10.39 6.34 20.95
CA TYR A 18 -10.46 4.89 20.76
C TYR A 18 -10.53 4.47 19.28
N VAL A 19 -10.61 5.41 18.33
CA VAL A 19 -10.82 5.10 16.90
C VAL A 19 -9.67 5.66 16.08
N HIS A 20 -8.89 4.76 15.50
CA HIS A 20 -7.84 5.08 14.54
C HIS A 20 -8.22 4.55 13.16
N LEU A 21 -8.30 5.46 12.19
CA LEU A 21 -8.51 5.13 10.79
C LEU A 21 -7.16 5.16 10.07
N GLN A 22 -6.88 4.15 9.26
CA GLN A 22 -5.67 4.04 8.46
C GLN A 22 -6.07 3.73 7.02
N VAL A 23 -5.49 4.47 6.09
CA VAL A 23 -5.63 4.28 4.66
C VAL A 23 -4.25 4.18 4.04
N GLY A 24 -4.02 3.19 3.21
CA GLY A 24 -2.77 2.96 2.51
C GLY A 24 -3.03 2.66 1.05
N GLY A 25 -2.19 3.22 0.18
CA GLY A 25 -2.15 2.89 -1.24
C GLY A 25 -0.74 2.43 -1.58
N GLU A 26 -0.60 1.24 -2.15
CA GLU A 26 0.66 0.69 -2.62
C GLU A 26 0.63 0.66 -4.15
N ASN A 27 1.79 0.92 -4.77
CA ASN A 27 1.96 0.92 -6.21
C ASN A 27 0.97 1.86 -6.95
N ILE A 28 0.87 3.13 -6.49
CA ILE A 28 -0.04 4.15 -7.08
C ILE A 28 0.24 4.36 -8.57
N LEU A 29 1.50 4.22 -8.99
CA LEU A 29 1.94 4.35 -10.37
C LEU A 29 1.53 3.18 -11.29
N ASP A 30 0.83 2.18 -10.74
CA ASP A 30 0.33 0.99 -11.45
C ASP A 30 1.40 0.34 -12.34
N ARG A 31 2.62 0.28 -11.80
CA ARG A 31 3.78 -0.19 -12.56
C ARG A 31 3.83 -1.71 -12.45
N ASN A 32 3.51 -2.37 -13.55
CA ASN A 32 3.67 -3.81 -13.68
C ASN A 32 5.17 -4.14 -13.78
N TYR A 33 5.80 -4.44 -12.66
CA TYR A 33 7.18 -4.94 -12.63
C TYR A 33 7.17 -6.47 -12.60
N ARG A 34 7.94 -7.10 -13.49
CA ARG A 34 8.26 -8.53 -13.36
C ARG A 34 9.47 -8.64 -12.45
N HIS A 35 9.33 -9.31 -11.31
CA HIS A 35 10.50 -9.77 -10.57
C HIS A 35 11.33 -10.64 -11.51
N PHE A 36 12.51 -10.16 -11.89
CA PHE A 36 13.41 -10.90 -12.76
C PHE A 36 13.77 -12.20 -12.03
N ALA A 37 13.48 -13.34 -12.66
CA ALA A 37 13.77 -14.71 -12.22
C ALA A 37 12.79 -15.44 -11.27
N SER A 38 11.63 -14.88 -10.85
CA SER A 38 10.67 -15.66 -10.03
C SER A 38 9.36 -16.06 -10.73
N GLY A 39 9.07 -15.55 -11.94
CA GLY A 39 7.80 -15.85 -12.63
C GLY A 39 6.56 -15.24 -11.95
N PHE A 40 6.72 -14.62 -10.79
CA PHE A 40 5.66 -13.91 -10.07
C PHE A 40 5.62 -12.45 -10.50
N SER A 41 4.47 -12.04 -11.04
CA SER A 41 4.16 -10.63 -11.27
C SER A 41 4.12 -9.90 -9.93
N ALA A 42 4.76 -8.73 -9.84
CA ALA A 42 4.62 -7.89 -8.65
C ALA A 42 3.13 -7.58 -8.42
N PRO A 43 2.68 -7.50 -7.16
CA PRO A 43 1.33 -7.04 -6.88
C PRO A 43 1.11 -5.67 -7.53
N GLY A 44 0.01 -5.55 -8.28
CA GLY A 44 -0.38 -4.30 -8.93
C GLY A 44 -0.78 -3.23 -7.90
N ARG A 45 -1.61 -2.28 -8.31
CA ARG A 45 -2.15 -1.27 -7.41
C ARG A 45 -2.98 -1.91 -6.29
N ASN A 46 -2.57 -1.68 -5.04
CA ASN A 46 -3.29 -2.16 -3.85
C ASN A 46 -3.75 -0.98 -2.99
N PHE A 47 -4.96 -1.10 -2.45
CA PHE A 47 -5.51 -0.15 -1.49
C PHE A 47 -5.90 -0.90 -0.23
N VAL A 48 -5.46 -0.38 0.92
CA VAL A 48 -5.72 -0.94 2.24
C VAL A 48 -6.47 0.11 3.05
N LEU A 49 -7.64 -0.26 3.53
CA LEU A 49 -8.40 0.53 4.49
C LEU A 49 -8.53 -0.28 5.77
N ALA A 50 -8.10 0.31 6.89
CA ALA A 50 -8.10 -0.33 8.18
C ALA A 50 -8.70 0.61 9.22
N VAL A 51 -9.62 0.10 10.02
CA VAL A 51 -10.17 0.78 11.19
C VAL A 51 -9.73 0.00 12.42
N ARG A 52 -9.08 0.69 13.35
CA ARG A 52 -8.60 0.10 14.60
C ARG A 52 -9.34 0.75 15.76
N PHE A 53 -10.12 -0.06 16.45
CA PHE A 53 -10.69 0.29 17.75
C PHE A 53 -9.71 -0.12 18.85
N ARG A 54 -9.32 0.80 19.73
CA ARG A 54 -8.59 0.47 20.96
C ARG A 54 -9.58 0.62 22.10
N SER A 55 -9.94 -0.49 22.75
CA SER A 55 -10.73 -0.49 23.99
C SER A 55 -9.85 -0.19 25.19
#